data_AF-A0A8K1DB73-F1
#
_entry.id   AF-A0A8K1DB73-F1
#
_cell.length_a   1.000
_cell.length_b   1.000
_cell.length_c   1.000
_cell.angle_alpha   90.00
_cell.angle_beta   90.00
_cell.angle_gamma   90.00
#
_symmetry.space_group_name_H-M   'P 1'
#
loop_
_entity.id
_entity.type
_entity.pdbx_description
1 polymer ?
#
loop_
_entity_poly.entity_id
_entity_poly.type
_entity_poly.pdbx_seq_one_letter_code
_entity_poly.pdbx_strand_id
1 'polypeptide(L)'
;FFNVHMYFSLLYKMERATSLEIQDLSVKIKELLNDTYKEGPFSMYVKLEDLALLFISSSALVGCPETFSLTRCKGNYSWFLRSPASKTDVSCRKNPLQLKPIMTKCKLVEKLPNNILDFQDIKITEDMNTQGVVQQILYLLPDATLHVKEVEIIASKISDIVELADMSVTLAETALSVLDYILLQEIKDENFRKITNSILKMTEEMGYKVTYTERNTSVITMSLALLVLRPDPSLFGGLAFGITSYKRGMDLKISVQENPFKKLLASVFLGIDSAPADVETVPELQLTTFFLNDIDHSLTMERLNTYVVSASIENASVQNLNEPVTVTLHHIHQNKIGCVRFIRDRVKQS
;
A
#
# COMPACT_ATOMS: atom_id res chain seq x y z
N PHE A 1 -35.14 27.86 35.83
CA PHE A 1 -35.89 26.74 35.21
C PHE A 1 -35.15 26.31 33.95
N PHE A 2 -34.24 25.35 34.07
CA PHE A 2 -33.58 24.72 32.93
C PHE A 2 -34.44 23.54 32.48
N ASN A 3 -35.01 23.62 31.27
CA ASN A 3 -35.65 22.48 30.62
C ASN A 3 -34.54 21.61 30.02
N VAL A 4 -34.16 20.55 30.74
CA VAL A 4 -33.26 19.51 30.21
C VAL A 4 -34.16 18.45 29.56
N HIS A 5 -34.28 18.47 28.25
CA HIS A 5 -34.84 17.33 27.51
C HIS A 5 -33.78 16.23 27.44
N MET A 6 -33.88 15.26 28.34
CA MET A 6 -33.09 14.04 28.30
C MET A 6 -33.77 13.06 27.34
N TYR A 7 -33.11 12.76 26.21
CA TYR A 7 -33.54 11.73 25.28
C TYR A 7 -32.77 10.43 25.57
N PHE A 8 -33.47 9.38 26.00
CA PHE A 8 -32.92 8.04 26.13
C PHE A 8 -33.35 7.19 24.92
N SER A 9 -32.40 6.56 24.22
CA SER A 9 -32.68 5.60 23.14
C SER A 9 -32.29 4.19 23.59
N LEU A 10 -33.27 3.29 23.69
CA LEU A 10 -33.05 1.86 23.89
C LEU A 10 -33.27 1.12 22.57
N LEU A 11 -32.24 0.41 22.10
CA LEU A 11 -32.32 -0.44 20.91
C LEU A 11 -32.52 -1.90 21.33
N TYR A 12 -33.66 -2.49 20.96
CA TYR A 12 -33.91 -3.93 21.11
C TYR A 12 -33.94 -4.61 19.74
N LYS A 13 -33.20 -5.72 19.60
CA LYS A 13 -33.22 -6.56 18.40
C LYS A 13 -34.30 -7.64 18.56
N MET A 14 -35.30 -7.66 17.69
CA MET A 14 -36.28 -8.75 17.61
C MET A 14 -36.24 -9.42 16.24
N GLU A 15 -36.18 -10.75 16.23
CA GLU A 15 -36.19 -11.54 15.01
C GLU A 15 -37.63 -11.84 14.59
N ARG A 16 -38.07 -11.10 13.57
CA ARG A 16 -39.18 -11.40 12.64
C ARG A 16 -40.58 -11.61 13.27
N ALA A 17 -41.43 -10.58 13.13
CA ALA A 17 -42.87 -10.66 13.40
C ALA A 17 -43.68 -10.33 12.13
N THR A 18 -44.85 -10.95 11.97
CA THR A 18 -45.83 -10.69 10.90
C THR A 18 -46.61 -9.39 11.15
N SER A 19 -47.20 -8.79 10.11
CA SER A 19 -47.89 -7.48 10.20
C SER A 19 -49.01 -7.41 11.25
N LEU A 20 -49.68 -8.55 11.53
CA LEU A 20 -50.75 -8.62 12.53
C LEU A 20 -50.19 -8.71 13.97
N GLU A 21 -48.98 -9.22 14.13
CA GLU A 21 -48.28 -9.31 15.42
C GLU A 21 -47.65 -7.98 15.84
N ILE A 22 -47.33 -7.09 14.90
CA ILE A 22 -46.67 -5.79 15.19
C ILE A 22 -47.56 -4.86 16.03
N GLN A 23 -48.88 -4.82 15.78
CA GLN A 23 -49.78 -3.98 16.57
C GLN A 23 -49.90 -4.48 18.01
N ASP A 24 -50.09 -5.79 18.21
CA ASP A 24 -50.17 -6.41 19.54
C ASP A 24 -48.85 -6.28 20.32
N LEU A 25 -47.72 -6.41 19.62
CA LEU A 25 -46.39 -6.24 20.19
C LEU A 25 -46.11 -4.78 20.59
N SER A 26 -46.60 -3.81 19.80
CA SER A 26 -46.43 -2.39 20.10
C SER A 26 -47.09 -1.99 21.42
N VAL A 27 -48.30 -2.52 21.67
CA VAL A 27 -49.04 -2.28 22.90
C VAL A 27 -48.30 -2.91 24.07
N LYS A 28 -47.88 -4.17 23.96
CA LYS A 28 -47.11 -4.87 24.99
C LYS A 28 -45.80 -4.15 25.35
N ILE A 29 -45.04 -3.68 24.36
CA ILE A 29 -43.80 -2.95 24.62
C ILE A 29 -44.08 -1.64 25.36
N LYS A 30 -45.11 -0.88 24.95
CA LYS A 30 -45.47 0.37 25.65
C LYS A 30 -45.96 0.12 27.08
N GLU A 31 -46.72 -0.94 27.31
CA GLU A 31 -47.15 -1.33 28.66
C GLU A 31 -45.96 -1.69 29.54
N LEU A 32 -44.98 -2.44 29.02
CA LEU A 32 -43.75 -2.80 29.76
C LEU A 32 -42.86 -1.59 30.07
N LEU A 33 -42.91 -0.55 29.25
CA LEU A 33 -42.13 0.68 29.42
C LEU A 33 -42.85 1.76 30.25
N ASN A 34 -44.12 1.55 30.56
CA ASN A 34 -44.95 2.48 31.33
C ASN A 34 -44.73 2.28 32.84
N ASP A 35 -43.55 2.68 33.31
CA ASP A 35 -43.16 2.54 34.71
C ASP A 35 -42.38 3.78 35.21
N THR A 36 -42.09 3.79 36.50
CA THR A 36 -41.23 4.77 37.15
C THR A 36 -39.82 4.21 37.32
N TYR A 37 -38.90 4.71 36.50
CA TYR A 37 -37.49 4.33 36.58
C TYR A 37 -36.78 5.24 37.58
N LYS A 38 -36.05 4.64 38.53
CA LYS A 38 -35.28 5.37 39.54
C LYS A 38 -33.81 4.99 39.46
N GLU A 39 -32.95 5.99 39.38
CA GLU A 39 -31.50 5.82 39.45
C GLU A 39 -30.90 6.89 40.37
N GLY A 40 -30.53 6.47 41.58
CA GLY A 40 -30.08 7.39 42.63
C GLY A 40 -31.16 8.41 43.01
N PRO A 41 -30.87 9.72 43.06
CA PRO A 41 -31.85 10.76 43.41
C PRO A 41 -32.80 11.11 42.25
N PHE A 42 -32.62 10.53 41.07
CA PHE A 42 -33.42 10.83 39.88
C PHE A 42 -34.55 9.81 39.73
N SER A 43 -35.75 10.30 39.43
CA SER A 43 -36.91 9.47 39.07
C SER A 43 -37.54 9.99 37.80
N MET A 44 -37.72 9.11 36.82
CA MET A 44 -38.39 9.40 35.56
C MET A 44 -39.65 8.55 35.49
N TYR A 45 -40.80 9.22 35.35
CA TYR A 45 -42.06 8.56 35.06
C TYR A 45 -42.29 8.60 33.56
N VAL A 46 -42.39 7.42 32.95
CA VAL A 46 -42.63 7.29 31.51
C VAL A 46 -44.09 6.95 31.31
N LYS A 47 -44.84 7.84 30.66
CA LYS A 47 -46.22 7.56 30.26
C LYS A 47 -46.28 7.00 28.85
N LEU A 48 -47.34 6.24 28.58
CA LEU A 48 -47.68 5.73 27.25
C LEU A 48 -47.70 6.79 26.14
N GLU A 49 -48.14 8.01 26.47
CA GLU A 49 -48.23 9.16 25.54
C GLU A 49 -46.86 9.72 25.15
N ASP A 50 -45.85 9.53 26.01
CA ASP A 50 -44.49 10.04 25.80
C ASP A 50 -43.59 9.03 25.06
N LEU A 51 -44.11 7.85 24.72
CA LEU A 51 -43.39 6.75 24.06
C LEU A 51 -43.60 6.74 22.53
N ALA A 52 -42.55 7.10 21.80
CA ALA A 52 -42.45 6.91 20.36
C ALA A 52 -41.73 5.60 20.02
N LEU A 53 -42.45 4.61 19.47
CA LEU A 53 -41.86 3.36 18.97
C LEU A 53 -41.62 3.48 17.47
N LEU A 54 -40.36 3.34 17.06
CA LEU A 54 -39.95 3.25 15.66
C LEU A 54 -39.74 1.78 15.29
N PHE A 55 -40.65 1.25 14.48
CA PHE A 55 -40.51 -0.09 13.92
C PHE A 55 -39.67 -0.03 12.66
N ILE A 56 -38.58 -0.79 12.63
CA ILE A 56 -37.77 -0.95 11.43
C ILE A 56 -38.47 -1.97 10.53
N SER A 57 -39.45 -1.49 9.75
CA SER A 57 -40.19 -2.31 8.79
C SER A 57 -39.56 -2.22 7.40
N SER A 58 -39.74 -3.27 6.60
CA SER A 58 -39.18 -3.40 5.25
C SER A 58 -39.60 -2.29 4.28
N SER A 59 -40.73 -1.62 4.53
CA SER A 59 -41.42 -0.80 3.52
C SER A 59 -41.54 0.69 3.85
N ALA A 60 -41.20 1.15 5.06
CA ALA A 60 -41.19 2.59 5.34
C ALA A 60 -40.19 2.91 6.45
N LEU A 61 -39.15 3.65 6.05
CA LEU A 61 -38.07 4.22 6.87
C LEU A 61 -37.15 3.18 7.54
N VAL A 62 -35.93 3.08 6.97
CA VAL A 62 -34.75 2.32 7.42
C VAL A 62 -34.71 0.82 7.02
N GLY A 63 -35.16 0.50 5.80
CA GLY A 63 -34.52 -0.59 5.05
C GLY A 63 -33.15 -0.14 4.54
N CYS A 64 -32.23 -1.06 4.23
CA CYS A 64 -31.02 -0.71 3.49
C CYS A 64 -31.48 -0.14 2.13
N PRO A 65 -31.28 1.15 1.85
CA PRO A 65 -31.84 1.79 0.67
C PRO A 65 -31.30 1.13 -0.59
N GLU A 66 -32.03 1.28 -1.70
CA GLU A 66 -31.48 0.89 -2.99
C GLU A 66 -30.17 1.65 -3.23
N THR A 67 -29.10 0.90 -3.44
CA THR A 67 -27.76 1.47 -3.58
C THR A 67 -27.10 0.90 -4.82
N PHE A 68 -26.33 1.75 -5.48
CA PHE A 68 -25.52 1.36 -6.62
C PHE A 68 -24.07 1.32 -6.19
N SER A 69 -23.45 0.15 -6.29
CA SER A 69 -22.02 0.00 -6.12
C SER A 69 -21.36 0.04 -7.49
N LEU A 70 -20.76 1.17 -7.82
CA LEU A 70 -19.83 1.28 -8.94
C LEU A 70 -18.47 0.81 -8.47
N THR A 71 -17.97 -0.26 -9.06
CA THR A 71 -16.61 -0.74 -8.82
C THR A 71 -15.95 -1.03 -10.17
N ARG A 72 -14.77 -0.47 -10.48
CA ARG A 72 -14.15 -0.80 -11.79
C ARG A 72 -13.80 -2.29 -11.89
N CYS A 73 -13.48 -2.97 -10.78
CA CYS A 73 -13.05 -4.38 -10.83
C CYS A 73 -14.22 -5.37 -10.74
N LYS A 74 -15.17 -5.15 -9.82
CA LYS A 74 -16.26 -6.11 -9.61
C LYS A 74 -17.42 -5.82 -10.57
N GLY A 75 -17.50 -4.64 -11.18
CA GLY A 75 -18.59 -4.21 -12.07
C GLY A 75 -19.62 -3.35 -11.35
N ASN A 76 -20.71 -3.03 -12.05
CA ASN A 76 -21.81 -2.24 -11.51
C ASN A 76 -22.87 -3.16 -10.90
N TYR A 77 -23.11 -3.00 -9.60
CA TYR A 77 -24.12 -3.76 -8.88
C TYR A 77 -25.22 -2.84 -8.37
N SER A 78 -26.45 -3.24 -8.63
CA SER A 78 -27.64 -2.64 -8.05
C SER A 78 -28.10 -3.50 -6.88
N TRP A 79 -28.16 -2.92 -5.70
CA TRP A 79 -28.67 -3.56 -4.50
C TRP A 79 -30.08 -3.05 -4.26
N PHE A 80 -31.09 -3.90 -4.47
CA PHE A 80 -32.48 -3.51 -4.24
C PHE A 80 -32.76 -3.23 -2.75
N LEU A 81 -33.81 -2.47 -2.47
CA LEU A 81 -34.29 -2.21 -1.11
C LEU A 81 -34.46 -3.52 -0.32
N ARG A 82 -33.90 -3.57 0.89
CA ARG A 82 -33.92 -4.77 1.74
C ARG A 82 -34.25 -4.47 3.20
N SER A 83 -34.90 -5.45 3.82
CA SER A 83 -35.11 -5.49 5.27
C SER A 83 -33.76 -5.64 6.00
N PRO A 84 -33.62 -5.04 7.19
CA PRO A 84 -32.45 -5.24 8.05
C PRO A 84 -32.16 -6.74 8.26
N ALA A 85 -30.87 -7.09 8.32
CA ALA A 85 -30.35 -8.45 8.48
C ALA A 85 -30.60 -9.45 7.32
N SER A 86 -31.27 -9.05 6.23
CA SER A 86 -31.39 -9.91 5.04
C SER A 86 -30.09 -9.92 4.22
N LYS A 87 -29.69 -11.10 3.73
CA LYS A 87 -28.57 -11.28 2.80
C LYS A 87 -29.10 -11.38 1.38
N THR A 88 -28.34 -10.88 0.40
CA THR A 88 -28.69 -11.00 -1.02
C THR A 88 -27.43 -11.28 -1.81
N ASP A 89 -27.52 -12.28 -2.68
CA ASP A 89 -26.48 -12.62 -3.63
C ASP A 89 -26.85 -12.04 -4.99
N VAL A 90 -25.90 -11.35 -5.61
CA VAL A 90 -26.01 -10.85 -6.98
C VAL A 90 -25.02 -11.62 -7.84
N SER A 91 -25.46 -12.08 -9.01
CA SER A 91 -24.58 -12.79 -9.93
C SER A 91 -23.51 -11.85 -10.47
N CYS A 92 -22.25 -12.26 -10.36
CA CYS A 92 -21.13 -11.47 -10.89
C CYS A 92 -21.27 -11.28 -12.40
N ARG A 93 -21.25 -10.03 -12.86
CA ARG A 93 -21.21 -9.70 -14.29
C ARG A 93 -19.78 -9.39 -14.70
N LYS A 94 -19.30 -10.01 -15.78
CA LYS A 94 -18.00 -9.65 -16.37
C LYS A 94 -18.05 -8.17 -16.79
N ASN A 95 -17.08 -7.38 -16.34
CA ASN A 95 -16.95 -6.00 -16.78
C ASN A 95 -16.56 -5.98 -18.27
N PRO A 96 -17.37 -5.37 -19.17
CA PRO A 96 -17.05 -5.30 -20.60
C PRO A 96 -15.88 -4.37 -20.93
N LEU A 97 -15.40 -3.53 -19.99
CA LEU A 97 -14.34 -2.55 -20.23
C LEU A 97 -12.90 -3.03 -20.00
N GLN A 98 -12.64 -4.34 -19.90
CA GLN A 98 -11.27 -4.85 -19.89
C GLN A 98 -10.91 -5.55 -21.20
N LEU A 99 -10.04 -4.90 -21.97
CA LEU A 99 -9.11 -5.56 -22.88
C LEU A 99 -8.31 -6.59 -22.06
N LYS A 100 -8.73 -7.85 -22.13
CA LYS A 100 -8.06 -9.10 -21.68
C LYS A 100 -7.17 -8.99 -20.44
N PRO A 101 -7.52 -9.74 -19.37
CA PRO A 101 -6.89 -11.04 -19.25
C PRO A 101 -7.91 -12.17 -19.12
N ILE A 102 -7.51 -13.34 -19.62
CA ILE A 102 -8.28 -14.58 -19.58
C ILE A 102 -8.30 -15.09 -18.13
N MET A 103 -9.32 -14.72 -17.35
CA MET A 103 -9.63 -15.38 -16.07
C MET A 103 -10.39 -16.69 -16.33
N THR A 104 -9.68 -17.72 -16.79
CA THR A 104 -10.20 -19.09 -16.78
C THR A 104 -10.16 -19.59 -15.33
N LYS A 105 -11.35 -19.75 -14.73
CA LYS A 105 -11.63 -20.11 -13.33
C LYS A 105 -11.49 -18.94 -12.35
N CYS A 106 -12.61 -18.27 -12.09
CA CYS A 106 -12.77 -17.45 -10.89
C CYS A 106 -12.70 -18.38 -9.66
N LYS A 107 -11.50 -18.59 -9.11
CA LYS A 107 -11.40 -18.88 -7.67
C LYS A 107 -11.93 -17.62 -6.98
N LEU A 108 -12.83 -17.79 -6.01
CA LEU A 108 -13.26 -16.71 -5.14
C LEU A 108 -12.01 -16.02 -4.62
N VAL A 109 -11.74 -14.80 -5.09
CA VAL A 109 -10.91 -13.87 -4.35
C VAL A 109 -11.65 -13.68 -3.04
N GLU A 110 -11.16 -14.29 -1.96
CA GLU A 110 -11.57 -13.94 -0.61
C GLU A 110 -11.66 -12.43 -0.51
N LYS A 111 -12.74 -11.94 0.10
CA LYS A 111 -13.24 -10.56 0.05
C LYS A 111 -12.13 -9.53 0.30
N LEU A 112 -11.38 -9.16 -0.74
CA LEU A 112 -10.42 -8.07 -0.61
C LEU A 112 -11.20 -6.78 -0.37
N PRO A 113 -10.74 -5.95 0.59
CA PRO A 113 -11.43 -4.73 0.93
C PRO A 113 -11.55 -3.74 -0.23
N ASN A 114 -12.53 -2.85 -0.11
CA ASN A 114 -12.78 -1.78 -1.08
C ASN A 114 -12.27 -0.41 -0.59
N ASN A 115 -11.58 -0.35 0.56
CA ASN A 115 -10.91 0.84 1.10
C ASN A 115 -9.59 0.41 1.77
N ILE A 116 -8.65 1.34 1.92
CA ILE A 116 -7.29 1.05 2.42
C ILE A 116 -7.30 0.68 3.91
N LEU A 117 -8.11 1.32 4.73
CA LEU A 117 -8.13 1.10 6.19
C LEU A 117 -8.45 -0.36 6.56
N ASP A 118 -9.38 -0.97 5.84
CA ASP A 118 -9.78 -2.36 6.05
C ASP A 118 -8.70 -3.39 5.69
N PHE A 119 -7.61 -2.98 5.00
CA PHE A 119 -6.45 -3.87 4.80
C PHE A 119 -5.65 -4.10 6.08
N GLN A 120 -5.87 -3.31 7.13
CA GLN A 120 -5.22 -3.49 8.43
C GLN A 120 -5.46 -4.90 8.99
N ASP A 121 -6.66 -5.44 8.81
CA ASP A 121 -7.07 -6.74 9.34
C ASP A 121 -6.76 -7.91 8.38
N ILE A 122 -6.26 -7.62 7.18
CA ILE A 122 -5.88 -8.64 6.20
C ILE A 122 -4.48 -9.15 6.53
N LYS A 123 -4.38 -10.41 6.96
CA LYS A 123 -3.12 -11.11 7.15
C LYS A 123 -2.66 -11.74 5.84
N ILE A 124 -1.46 -11.38 5.39
CA ILE A 124 -0.84 -12.03 4.23
C ILE A 124 -0.31 -13.40 4.66
N THR A 125 -0.64 -14.43 3.89
CA THR A 125 -0.21 -15.83 4.10
C THR A 125 0.38 -16.39 2.80
N GLU A 126 1.17 -17.46 2.89
CA GLU A 126 1.87 -18.07 1.75
C GLU A 126 0.90 -18.57 0.66
N ASP A 127 -0.30 -18.99 1.02
CA ASP A 127 -1.33 -19.50 0.12
C ASP A 127 -2.24 -18.40 -0.48
N MET A 128 -2.08 -17.16 -0.02
CA MET A 128 -2.88 -16.02 -0.48
C MET A 128 -2.46 -15.57 -1.88
N ASN A 129 -3.42 -15.11 -2.69
CA ASN A 129 -3.12 -14.47 -3.97
C ASN A 129 -2.54 -13.05 -3.75
N THR A 130 -1.24 -12.96 -3.49
CA THR A 130 -0.51 -11.71 -3.24
C THR A 130 -0.61 -10.73 -4.41
N GLN A 131 -0.55 -11.21 -5.64
CA GLN A 131 -0.76 -10.37 -6.83
C GLN A 131 -2.13 -9.69 -6.81
N GLY A 132 -3.18 -10.41 -6.42
CA GLY A 132 -4.52 -9.86 -6.28
C GLY A 132 -4.61 -8.78 -5.19
N VAL A 133 -3.89 -8.95 -4.08
CA VAL A 133 -3.82 -7.95 -2.99
C VAL A 133 -3.16 -6.66 -3.48
N VAL A 134 -1.96 -6.74 -4.06
CA VAL A 134 -1.24 -5.55 -4.53
C VAL A 134 -2.00 -4.84 -5.63
N GLN A 135 -2.60 -5.59 -6.57
CA GLN A 135 -3.44 -5.01 -7.62
C GLN A 135 -4.67 -4.29 -7.06
N GLN A 136 -5.30 -4.86 -6.03
CA GLN A 136 -6.42 -4.20 -5.37
C GLN A 136 -5.99 -2.94 -4.63
N ILE A 137 -4.82 -2.93 -3.99
CA ILE A 137 -4.26 -1.72 -3.38
C ILE A 137 -4.01 -0.67 -4.47
N LEU A 138 -3.25 -1.01 -5.51
CA LEU A 138 -2.92 -0.12 -6.63
C LEU A 138 -4.19 0.47 -7.26
N TYR A 139 -5.25 -0.32 -7.33
CA TYR A 139 -6.55 0.10 -7.82
C TYR A 139 -7.22 1.20 -6.98
N LEU A 140 -7.00 1.20 -5.67
CA LEU A 140 -7.59 2.16 -4.73
C LEU A 140 -6.80 3.47 -4.65
N LEU A 141 -5.61 3.55 -5.25
CA LEU A 141 -4.74 4.72 -5.18
C LEU A 141 -5.13 5.88 -6.11
N PRO A 142 -5.54 5.67 -7.38
CA PRO A 142 -5.86 6.78 -8.27
C PRO A 142 -6.88 7.73 -7.63
N ASP A 143 -6.56 9.02 -7.63
CA ASP A 143 -7.38 10.12 -7.08
C ASP A 143 -7.54 10.13 -5.55
N ALA A 144 -6.88 9.22 -4.82
CA ALA A 144 -6.88 9.20 -3.36
C ALA A 144 -5.79 10.11 -2.80
N THR A 145 -6.17 11.10 -1.98
CA THR A 145 -5.23 11.77 -1.08
C THR A 145 -5.07 10.89 0.16
N LEU A 146 -3.90 10.26 0.31
CA LEU A 146 -3.69 9.30 1.39
C LEU A 146 -3.42 10.01 2.72
N HIS A 147 -4.09 9.56 3.78
CA HIS A 147 -3.72 9.93 5.14
C HIS A 147 -2.53 9.09 5.62
N VAL A 148 -1.79 9.59 6.62
CA VAL A 148 -0.60 8.94 7.18
C VAL A 148 -0.88 7.48 7.56
N LYS A 149 -2.02 7.21 8.22
CA LYS A 149 -2.43 5.86 8.59
C LYS A 149 -2.63 4.94 7.39
N GLU A 150 -3.18 5.44 6.28
CA GLU A 150 -3.37 4.65 5.06
C GLU A 150 -2.03 4.31 4.42
N VAL A 151 -1.09 5.25 4.41
CA VAL A 151 0.28 5.02 3.94
C VAL A 151 0.98 3.95 4.79
N GLU A 152 0.85 4.00 6.10
CA GLU A 152 1.43 2.99 7.01
C GLU A 152 0.84 1.60 6.73
N ILE A 153 -0.47 1.50 6.52
CA ILE A 153 -1.14 0.23 6.19
C ILE A 153 -0.62 -0.29 4.85
N ILE A 154 -0.57 0.55 3.81
CA ILE A 154 -0.07 0.13 2.50
C ILE A 154 1.37 -0.34 2.60
N ALA A 155 2.26 0.45 3.22
CA ALA A 155 3.67 0.11 3.38
C ALA A 155 3.84 -1.21 4.15
N SER A 156 3.05 -1.43 5.21
CA SER A 156 3.04 -2.69 5.96
C SER A 156 2.59 -3.86 5.09
N LYS A 157 1.50 -3.73 4.33
CA LYS A 157 1.02 -4.83 3.46
C LYS A 157 2.01 -5.17 2.36
N ILE A 158 2.66 -4.17 1.76
CA ILE A 158 3.71 -4.43 0.77
C ILE A 158 4.91 -5.11 1.43
N SER A 159 5.29 -4.72 2.66
CA SER A 159 6.36 -5.39 3.41
C SER A 159 6.04 -6.86 3.65
N ASP A 160 4.84 -7.18 4.13
CA ASP A 160 4.39 -8.56 4.36
C ASP A 160 4.49 -9.40 3.06
N ILE A 161 4.14 -8.80 1.92
CA ILE A 161 4.20 -9.46 0.60
C ILE A 161 5.64 -9.69 0.16
N VAL A 162 6.51 -8.70 0.32
CA VAL A 162 7.95 -8.83 0.00
C VAL A 162 8.61 -9.89 0.88
N GLU A 163 8.20 -10.03 2.13
CA GLU A 163 8.74 -11.02 3.05
C GLU A 163 8.33 -12.46 2.70
N LEU A 164 7.06 -12.67 2.35
CA LEU A 164 6.49 -14.03 2.22
C LEU A 164 6.40 -14.57 0.79
N ALA A 165 6.29 -13.70 -0.22
CA ALA A 165 5.95 -14.14 -1.57
C ALA A 165 7.18 -14.48 -2.43
N ASP A 166 7.02 -15.49 -3.29
CA ASP A 166 7.86 -15.65 -4.47
C ASP A 166 7.65 -14.45 -5.40
N MET A 167 8.71 -13.70 -5.65
CA MET A 167 8.62 -12.43 -6.35
C MET A 167 8.76 -12.65 -7.86
N SER A 168 7.65 -12.54 -8.60
CA SER A 168 7.70 -12.43 -10.06
C SER A 168 7.99 -10.99 -10.48
N VAL A 169 8.49 -10.78 -11.70
CA VAL A 169 8.69 -9.42 -12.27
C VAL A 169 7.39 -8.61 -12.21
N THR A 170 6.25 -9.21 -12.54
CA THR A 170 4.94 -8.53 -12.52
C THR A 170 4.48 -8.15 -11.11
N LEU A 171 4.76 -8.98 -10.11
CA LEU A 171 4.49 -8.64 -8.72
C LEU A 171 5.37 -7.49 -8.26
N ALA A 172 6.66 -7.51 -8.61
CA ALA A 172 7.58 -6.41 -8.33
C ALA A 172 7.16 -5.11 -9.03
N GLU A 173 6.74 -5.15 -10.30
CA GLU A 173 6.19 -4.00 -11.02
C GLU A 173 4.97 -3.39 -10.31
N THR A 174 4.03 -4.24 -9.92
CA THR A 174 2.81 -3.78 -9.25
C THR A 174 3.13 -3.20 -7.88
N ALA A 175 3.99 -3.86 -7.10
CA ALA A 175 4.39 -3.41 -5.77
C ALA A 175 5.21 -2.12 -5.83
N LEU A 176 6.18 -2.01 -6.75
CA LEU A 176 6.99 -0.80 -6.92
C LEU A 176 6.12 0.38 -7.38
N SER A 177 5.09 0.15 -8.19
CA SER A 177 4.12 1.18 -8.57
C SER A 177 3.32 1.71 -7.39
N VAL A 178 2.93 0.83 -6.45
CA VAL A 178 2.27 1.24 -5.20
C VAL A 178 3.22 2.07 -4.33
N LEU A 179 4.48 1.66 -4.20
CA LEU A 179 5.49 2.41 -3.44
C LEU A 179 5.80 3.77 -4.08
N ASP A 180 5.91 3.82 -5.42
CA ASP A 180 6.09 5.06 -6.16
C ASP A 180 4.94 6.05 -5.91
N TYR A 181 3.70 5.55 -5.87
CA TYR A 181 2.55 6.39 -5.53
C TYR A 181 2.67 7.02 -4.15
N ILE A 182 3.15 6.28 -3.14
CA ILE A 182 3.40 6.80 -1.78
C ILE A 182 4.47 7.88 -1.80
N LEU A 183 5.57 7.66 -2.53
CA LEU A 183 6.69 8.60 -2.60
C LEU A 183 6.33 9.91 -3.29
N LEU A 184 5.37 9.87 -4.20
CA LEU A 184 4.84 11.04 -4.88
C LEU A 184 3.82 11.82 -4.01
N GLN A 185 3.38 11.28 -2.87
CA GLN A 185 2.52 12.03 -1.96
C GLN A 185 3.32 13.12 -1.22
N GLU A 186 2.78 14.34 -1.18
CA GLU A 186 3.37 15.46 -0.44
C GLU A 186 2.99 15.41 1.05
N ILE A 187 3.43 14.36 1.76
CA ILE A 187 3.09 14.17 3.18
C ILE A 187 4.14 14.86 4.07
N LYS A 188 3.69 15.87 4.83
CA LYS A 188 4.52 16.57 5.82
C LYS A 188 4.39 15.90 7.18
N ASP A 189 5.08 14.78 7.36
CA ASP A 189 5.12 14.04 8.63
C ASP A 189 6.55 13.57 8.94
N GLU A 190 7.00 13.67 10.19
CA GLU A 190 8.33 13.20 10.60
C GLU A 190 8.50 11.67 10.46
N ASN A 191 7.40 10.92 10.52
CA ASN A 191 7.38 9.48 10.26
C ASN A 191 7.52 9.15 8.77
N PHE A 192 7.37 10.11 7.86
CA PHE A 192 7.60 9.87 6.44
C PHE A 192 9.03 9.39 6.19
N ARG A 193 10.01 9.86 6.97
CA ARG A 193 11.39 9.32 6.96
C ARG A 193 11.44 7.83 7.23
N LYS A 194 10.68 7.34 8.21
CA LYS A 194 10.61 5.90 8.53
C LYS A 194 10.00 5.13 7.37
N ILE A 195 8.95 5.67 6.77
CA ILE A 195 8.29 5.09 5.59
C ILE A 195 9.26 5.04 4.41
N THR A 196 9.98 6.12 4.09
CA THR A 196 10.99 6.13 3.01
C THR A 196 12.08 5.09 3.25
N ASN A 197 12.61 4.98 4.47
CA ASN A 197 13.59 3.96 4.80
C ASN A 197 13.03 2.54 4.67
N SER A 198 11.76 2.35 5.02
CA SER A 198 11.06 1.08 4.80
C SER A 198 10.90 0.77 3.31
N ILE A 199 10.55 1.77 2.49
CA ILE A 199 10.44 1.63 1.03
C ILE A 199 11.80 1.23 0.44
N LEU A 200 12.88 1.89 0.83
CA LEU A 200 14.24 1.53 0.40
C LEU A 200 14.60 0.09 0.77
N LYS A 201 14.27 -0.34 1.99
CA LYS A 201 14.48 -1.74 2.45
C LYS A 201 13.65 -2.72 1.63
N MET A 202 12.37 -2.44 1.39
CA MET A 202 11.50 -3.30 0.59
C MET A 202 11.98 -3.40 -0.85
N THR A 203 12.41 -2.30 -1.48
CA THR A 203 12.96 -2.32 -2.85
C THR A 203 14.27 -3.12 -2.90
N GLU A 204 15.11 -3.01 -1.87
CA GLU A 204 16.31 -3.86 -1.70
C GLU A 204 15.90 -5.35 -1.66
N GLU A 205 15.02 -5.73 -0.74
CA GLU A 205 14.54 -7.12 -0.58
C GLU A 205 13.83 -7.67 -1.83
N MET A 206 13.06 -6.85 -2.54
CA MET A 206 12.45 -7.22 -3.81
C MET A 206 13.52 -7.64 -4.82
N GLY A 207 14.59 -6.86 -4.99
CA GLY A 207 15.61 -7.18 -6.00
C GLY A 207 16.35 -8.48 -5.75
N TYR A 208 16.50 -8.92 -4.50
CA TYR A 208 17.06 -10.24 -4.18
C TYR A 208 16.09 -11.40 -4.44
N LYS A 209 14.79 -11.14 -4.47
CA LYS A 209 13.76 -12.18 -4.62
C LYS A 209 13.19 -12.27 -6.02
N VAL A 210 13.35 -11.24 -6.85
CA VAL A 210 12.78 -11.20 -8.20
C VAL A 210 13.33 -12.37 -9.00
N THR A 211 12.42 -13.20 -9.49
CA THR A 211 12.72 -14.32 -10.37
C THR A 211 12.69 -13.86 -11.83
N TYR A 212 13.81 -14.02 -12.54
CA TYR A 212 13.97 -13.65 -13.95
C TYR A 212 14.82 -14.67 -14.69
N THR A 213 14.49 -14.90 -15.96
CA THR A 213 15.12 -15.90 -16.84
C THR A 213 16.25 -15.34 -17.69
N GLU A 214 16.25 -14.04 -17.93
CA GLU A 214 17.26 -13.35 -18.74
C GLU A 214 18.52 -13.02 -17.91
N ARG A 215 19.51 -12.36 -18.53
CA ARG A 215 20.70 -11.89 -17.80
C ARG A 215 20.43 -10.68 -16.92
N ASN A 216 19.37 -9.93 -17.21
CA ASN A 216 18.95 -8.79 -16.42
C ASN A 216 17.44 -8.61 -16.51
N THR A 217 16.89 -7.83 -15.59
CA THR A 217 15.53 -7.32 -15.64
C THR A 217 15.47 -5.97 -14.94
N SER A 218 14.57 -5.10 -15.38
CA SER A 218 14.36 -3.80 -14.75
C SER A 218 12.89 -3.51 -14.54
N VAL A 219 12.57 -2.98 -13.37
CA VAL A 219 11.27 -2.40 -13.04
C VAL A 219 11.46 -0.91 -12.85
N ILE A 220 10.75 -0.09 -13.60
CA ILE A 220 10.94 1.36 -13.65
C ILE A 220 9.59 2.03 -13.43
N THR A 221 9.56 3.04 -12.55
CA THR A 221 8.41 3.89 -12.28
C THR A 221 8.84 5.37 -12.36
N MET A 222 7.98 6.29 -11.90
CA MET A 222 8.26 7.72 -11.98
C MET A 222 9.37 8.17 -11.03
N SER A 223 9.50 7.55 -9.87
CA SER A 223 10.46 7.94 -8.82
C SER A 223 11.33 6.79 -8.31
N LEU A 224 11.08 5.56 -8.77
CA LEU A 224 11.86 4.38 -8.43
C LEU A 224 12.32 3.66 -9.69
N ALA A 225 13.51 3.07 -9.65
CA ALA A 225 13.86 2.01 -10.58
C ALA A 225 14.72 0.96 -9.90
N LEU A 226 14.38 -0.30 -10.17
CA LEU A 226 15.05 -1.49 -9.72
C LEU A 226 15.62 -2.20 -10.94
N LEU A 227 16.93 -2.47 -10.93
CA LEU A 227 17.62 -3.27 -11.92
C LEU A 227 18.29 -4.43 -11.19
N VAL A 228 18.06 -5.65 -11.68
CA VAL A 228 18.74 -6.85 -11.20
C VAL A 228 19.45 -7.47 -12.40
N LEU A 229 20.71 -7.87 -12.23
CA LEU A 229 21.49 -8.49 -13.28
C LEU A 229 22.47 -9.55 -12.76
N ARG A 230 22.76 -10.51 -13.63
CA ARG A 230 23.80 -11.55 -13.47
C ARG A 230 24.94 -11.23 -14.44
N PRO A 231 25.99 -10.51 -14.00
CA PRO A 231 27.16 -10.28 -14.83
C PRO A 231 27.86 -11.61 -15.13
N ASP A 232 28.43 -11.73 -16.32
CA ASP A 232 29.30 -12.87 -16.64
C ASP A 232 30.61 -12.72 -15.86
N PRO A 233 30.93 -13.61 -14.92
CA PRO A 233 32.14 -13.49 -14.10
C PRO A 233 33.42 -13.47 -14.94
N SER A 234 33.41 -14.11 -16.10
CA SER A 234 34.58 -14.22 -16.99
C SER A 234 34.84 -12.95 -17.80
N LEU A 235 33.82 -12.10 -17.93
CA LEU A 235 33.85 -10.89 -18.77
C LEU A 235 33.61 -9.61 -17.96
N PHE A 236 33.57 -9.70 -16.63
CA PHE A 236 33.27 -8.54 -15.79
C PHE A 236 34.44 -7.55 -15.77
N GLY A 237 34.38 -6.55 -16.64
CA GLY A 237 35.32 -5.42 -16.70
C GLY A 237 34.90 -4.23 -15.83
N GLY A 238 33.77 -4.35 -15.12
CA GLY A 238 33.11 -3.28 -14.38
C GLY A 238 31.70 -3.00 -14.90
N LEU A 239 30.93 -2.25 -14.10
CA LEU A 239 29.56 -1.89 -14.43
C LEU A 239 29.20 -0.51 -13.90
N ALA A 240 28.74 0.35 -14.80
CA ALA A 240 28.12 1.62 -14.48
C ALA A 240 26.61 1.52 -14.65
N PHE A 241 25.88 2.08 -13.69
CA PHE A 241 24.44 2.24 -13.73
C PHE A 241 24.03 3.62 -13.24
N GLY A 242 23.00 4.20 -13.86
CA GLY A 242 22.52 5.49 -13.39
C GLY A 242 21.30 6.02 -14.10
N ILE A 243 20.84 7.17 -13.59
CA ILE A 243 19.71 7.94 -14.09
C ILE A 243 20.21 8.90 -15.18
N THR A 244 19.69 8.72 -16.38
CA THR A 244 19.97 9.58 -17.55
C THR A 244 19.08 10.81 -17.59
N SER A 245 17.80 10.67 -17.27
CA SER A 245 16.88 11.79 -17.15
C SER A 245 15.72 11.50 -16.20
N TYR A 246 15.20 12.57 -15.61
CA TYR A 246 13.98 12.59 -14.82
C TYR A 246 13.09 13.73 -15.31
N LYS A 247 11.79 13.48 -15.43
CA LYS A 247 10.80 14.53 -15.63
C LYS A 247 9.51 14.11 -14.93
N ARG A 248 8.99 14.99 -14.08
CA ARG A 248 7.75 14.78 -13.33
C ARG A 248 6.62 14.34 -14.26
N GLY A 249 5.89 13.32 -13.86
CA GLY A 249 4.80 12.72 -14.65
C GLY A 249 5.24 11.69 -15.68
N MET A 250 6.54 11.35 -15.76
CA MET A 250 7.06 10.32 -16.66
C MET A 250 8.00 9.38 -15.90
N ASP A 251 8.11 8.16 -16.39
CA ASP A 251 9.04 7.17 -15.85
C ASP A 251 10.49 7.65 -15.91
N LEU A 252 11.29 7.24 -14.92
CA LEU A 252 12.73 7.44 -14.91
C LEU A 252 13.37 6.82 -16.15
N LYS A 253 14.44 7.44 -16.64
CA LYS A 253 15.28 6.81 -17.67
C LYS A 253 16.59 6.35 -17.07
N ILE A 254 16.81 5.04 -17.03
CA ILE A 254 18.06 4.43 -16.56
C ILE A 254 18.95 4.01 -17.73
N SER A 255 20.24 3.83 -17.45
CA SER A 255 21.21 3.27 -18.40
C SER A 255 22.22 2.40 -17.66
N VAL A 256 22.72 1.38 -18.36
CA VAL A 256 23.73 0.43 -17.91
C VAL A 256 24.82 0.35 -18.97
N GLN A 257 26.09 0.40 -18.57
CA GLN A 257 27.23 0.22 -19.46
C GLN A 257 28.45 -0.27 -18.69
N GLU A 258 29.46 -0.81 -19.37
CA GLU A 258 30.67 -1.35 -18.72
C GLU A 258 31.60 -0.26 -18.17
N ASN A 259 31.65 0.89 -18.83
CA ASN A 259 32.58 1.98 -18.49
C ASN A 259 31.92 3.05 -17.62
N PRO A 260 32.66 3.80 -16.80
CA PRO A 260 32.10 4.92 -16.05
C PRO A 260 31.39 5.95 -16.95
N PHE A 261 30.26 6.46 -16.48
CA PHE A 261 29.56 7.52 -17.18
C PHE A 261 30.31 8.86 -17.08
N LYS A 262 30.38 9.60 -18.20
CA LYS A 262 30.96 10.95 -18.21
C LYS A 262 30.05 12.00 -17.56
N LYS A 263 28.72 11.90 -17.78
CA LYS A 263 27.74 12.86 -17.26
C LYS A 263 26.33 12.26 -17.21
N LEU A 264 25.84 11.93 -16.02
CA LEU A 264 24.48 11.46 -15.74
C LEU A 264 23.91 12.19 -14.51
N LEU A 265 22.59 12.21 -14.33
CA LEU A 265 21.96 12.85 -13.18
C LEU A 265 22.41 12.22 -11.86
N ALA A 266 22.49 10.89 -11.83
CA ALA A 266 23.22 10.17 -10.80
C ALA A 266 23.67 8.82 -11.33
N SER A 267 24.80 8.32 -10.86
CA SER A 267 25.33 7.02 -11.26
C SER A 267 26.22 6.39 -10.21
N VAL A 268 26.28 5.07 -10.24
CA VAL A 268 27.24 4.24 -9.52
C VAL A 268 28.08 3.46 -10.52
N PHE A 269 29.37 3.34 -10.26
CA PHE A 269 30.29 2.51 -11.02
C PHE A 269 31.02 1.54 -10.08
N LEU A 270 30.97 0.27 -10.46
CA LEU A 270 31.57 -0.87 -9.79
C LEU A 270 32.74 -1.37 -10.66
N GLY A 271 33.97 -1.27 -10.15
CA GLY A 271 35.18 -1.74 -10.82
C GLY A 271 35.38 -3.25 -10.70
N ILE A 272 36.44 -3.78 -11.32
CA ILE A 272 36.71 -5.22 -11.40
C ILE A 272 36.84 -5.86 -10.00
N ASP A 273 37.50 -5.16 -9.08
CA ASP A 273 37.75 -5.66 -7.72
C ASP A 273 36.49 -5.76 -6.85
N SER A 274 35.34 -5.28 -7.34
CA SER A 274 34.07 -5.31 -6.62
C SER A 274 33.23 -6.56 -6.88
N ALA A 275 33.63 -7.43 -7.81
CA ALA A 275 33.01 -8.74 -7.99
C ALA A 275 33.62 -9.77 -7.01
N PRO A 276 32.81 -10.59 -6.31
CA PRO A 276 33.32 -11.69 -5.50
C PRO A 276 34.14 -12.67 -6.35
N ALA A 277 35.32 -13.06 -5.85
CA ALA A 277 36.26 -13.94 -6.56
C ALA A 277 35.86 -15.44 -6.55
N ASP A 278 34.73 -15.80 -5.93
CA ASP A 278 34.35 -17.21 -5.71
C ASP A 278 33.37 -17.69 -6.80
N VAL A 279 33.78 -18.72 -7.54
CA VAL A 279 33.35 -19.02 -8.93
C VAL A 279 32.15 -19.98 -9.02
N GLU A 280 31.52 -20.38 -7.91
CA GLU A 280 30.39 -21.33 -7.98
C GLU A 280 29.01 -20.67 -8.06
N THR A 281 28.89 -19.38 -7.71
CA THR A 281 27.63 -18.62 -7.77
C THR A 281 27.83 -17.32 -8.52
N VAL A 282 27.16 -17.16 -9.67
CA VAL A 282 27.16 -15.90 -10.41
C VAL A 282 26.56 -14.81 -9.51
N PRO A 283 27.34 -13.80 -9.07
CA PRO A 283 26.87 -12.84 -8.09
C PRO A 283 25.73 -12.02 -8.68
N GLU A 284 24.53 -12.11 -8.11
CA GLU A 284 23.44 -11.23 -8.50
C GLU A 284 23.74 -9.82 -8.03
N LEU A 285 23.94 -8.93 -9.00
CA LEU A 285 24.14 -7.52 -8.73
C LEU A 285 22.78 -6.82 -8.81
N GLN A 286 22.42 -6.21 -7.68
CA GLN A 286 21.24 -5.38 -7.57
C GLN A 286 21.66 -3.91 -7.61
N LEU A 287 20.97 -3.16 -8.46
CA LEU A 287 21.16 -1.75 -8.62
C LEU A 287 19.80 -1.09 -8.45
N THR A 288 19.67 -0.29 -7.40
CA THR A 288 18.43 0.42 -7.11
C THR A 288 18.69 1.91 -7.21
N THR A 289 17.91 2.59 -8.06
CA THR A 289 17.87 4.05 -8.08
C THR A 289 16.58 4.54 -7.48
N PHE A 290 16.71 5.61 -6.73
CA PHE A 290 15.63 6.21 -5.99
C PHE A 290 15.67 7.73 -6.25
N PHE A 291 14.52 8.34 -6.50
CA PHE A 291 14.38 9.79 -6.54
C PHE A 291 13.38 10.29 -5.49
N LEU A 292 13.86 11.01 -4.44
CA LEU A 292 12.97 11.76 -3.56
C LEU A 292 12.96 13.21 -4.05
N ASN A 293 11.79 13.70 -4.42
CA ASN A 293 11.55 15.13 -4.33
C ASN A 293 11.47 15.48 -2.84
N ASP A 294 12.38 16.35 -2.38
CA ASP A 294 12.19 17.18 -1.19
C ASP A 294 11.87 16.42 0.11
N ILE A 295 12.80 15.56 0.55
CA ILE A 295 12.85 15.20 1.97
C ILE A 295 13.28 16.43 2.77
N ASP A 296 12.32 17.19 3.26
CA ASP A 296 12.52 18.17 4.32
C ASP A 296 12.36 17.43 5.66
N HIS A 297 13.42 16.79 6.16
CA HIS A 297 13.36 16.00 7.40
C HIS A 297 14.34 16.45 8.48
N SER A 298 14.62 17.75 8.58
CA SER A 298 15.19 18.27 9.82
C SER A 298 14.80 19.70 10.11
N LEU A 299 14.67 20.00 11.41
CA LEU A 299 14.72 21.34 12.00
C LEU A 299 16.06 22.07 11.78
N THR A 300 16.95 21.52 10.95
CA THR A 300 18.21 22.10 10.49
C THR A 300 18.11 22.40 8.99
N MET A 301 18.66 23.53 8.54
CA MET A 301 18.52 24.07 7.17
C MET A 301 19.16 23.22 6.04
N GLU A 302 19.43 21.93 6.26
CA GLU A 302 20.12 21.04 5.33
C GLU A 302 19.12 20.13 4.62
N ARG A 303 19.08 20.20 3.28
CA ARG A 303 18.21 19.41 2.41
C ARG A 303 19.02 18.58 1.44
N LEU A 304 18.60 17.33 1.22
CA LEU A 304 19.20 16.49 0.19
C LEU A 304 18.89 17.08 -1.18
N ASN A 305 19.93 17.49 -1.89
CA ASN A 305 19.82 18.20 -3.16
C ASN A 305 20.31 17.32 -4.33
N THR A 306 20.14 16.00 -4.22
CA THR A 306 20.59 15.02 -5.22
C THR A 306 19.59 13.87 -5.34
N TYR A 307 19.72 13.11 -6.42
CA TYR A 307 19.13 11.78 -6.54
C TYR A 307 19.82 10.81 -5.57
N VAL A 308 19.17 9.68 -5.27
CA VAL A 308 19.74 8.59 -4.48
C VAL A 308 19.99 7.40 -5.39
N VAL A 309 21.19 6.85 -5.34
CA VAL A 309 21.54 5.63 -6.06
C VAL A 309 22.18 4.65 -5.09
N SER A 310 21.83 3.39 -5.20
CA SER A 310 22.41 2.31 -4.42
C SER A 310 22.78 1.14 -5.31
N ALA A 311 23.82 0.44 -4.88
CA ALA A 311 24.29 -0.79 -5.47
C ALA A 311 24.53 -1.78 -4.34
N SER A 312 24.12 -3.02 -4.55
CA SER A 312 24.32 -4.11 -3.59
C SER A 312 24.55 -5.41 -4.35
N ILE A 313 25.33 -6.30 -3.74
CA ILE A 313 25.57 -7.64 -4.24
C ILE A 313 24.82 -8.61 -3.33
N GLU A 314 24.09 -9.55 -3.91
CA GLU A 314 23.36 -10.54 -3.14
C GLU A 314 24.32 -11.37 -2.27
N ASN A 315 23.93 -11.59 -1.01
CA ASN A 315 24.63 -12.45 -0.04
C ASN A 315 26.10 -12.07 0.25
N ALA A 316 26.56 -10.90 -0.21
CA ALA A 316 27.92 -10.43 -0.02
C ALA A 316 27.94 -9.01 0.57
N SER A 317 28.72 -8.84 1.64
CA SER A 317 29.15 -7.52 2.08
C SER A 317 30.53 -7.27 1.50
N VAL A 318 30.62 -6.38 0.54
CA VAL A 318 31.89 -6.00 -0.09
C VAL A 318 32.55 -4.90 0.74
N GLN A 319 33.67 -5.20 1.37
CA GLN A 319 34.43 -4.28 2.23
C GLN A 319 35.89 -4.24 1.79
N ASN A 320 36.59 -3.15 2.13
CA ASN A 320 38.03 -2.97 1.88
C ASN A 320 38.45 -3.17 0.41
N LEU A 321 37.64 -2.65 -0.52
CA LEU A 321 37.95 -2.67 -1.95
C LEU A 321 39.26 -1.92 -2.24
N ASN A 322 40.11 -2.53 -3.07
CA ASN A 322 41.30 -1.86 -3.60
C ASN A 322 40.91 -0.69 -4.51
N GLU A 323 39.89 -0.88 -5.36
CA GLU A 323 39.27 0.19 -6.14
C GLU A 323 37.95 0.67 -5.49
N PRO A 324 37.79 1.98 -5.21
CA PRO A 324 36.58 2.48 -4.60
C PRO A 324 35.39 2.42 -5.57
N VAL A 325 34.20 2.13 -5.02
CA VAL A 325 32.94 2.36 -5.73
C VAL A 325 32.81 3.85 -6.02
N THR A 326 32.66 4.20 -7.30
CA THR A 326 32.53 5.60 -7.73
C THR A 326 31.07 5.98 -7.82
N VAL A 327 30.65 7.00 -7.07
CA VAL A 327 29.28 7.54 -7.10
C VAL A 327 29.32 8.98 -7.59
N THR A 328 28.56 9.27 -8.64
CA THR A 328 28.44 10.60 -9.23
C THR A 328 27.01 11.09 -9.03
N LEU A 329 26.82 12.25 -8.41
CA LEU A 329 25.51 12.84 -8.15
C LEU A 329 25.49 14.28 -8.68
N HIS A 330 24.57 14.60 -9.59
CA HIS A 330 24.30 15.98 -9.94
C HIS A 330 23.35 16.62 -8.93
N HIS A 331 23.67 17.86 -8.57
CA HIS A 331 22.78 18.68 -7.77
C HIS A 331 21.50 19.02 -8.55
N ILE A 332 20.34 18.89 -7.90
CA ILE A 332 19.02 19.23 -8.46
C ILE A 332 18.89 20.76 -8.59
N HIS A 333 19.29 21.47 -7.54
CA HIS A 333 19.41 22.94 -7.50
C HIS A 333 20.88 23.36 -7.36
N GLN A 334 21.26 24.54 -7.85
CA GLN A 334 22.61 25.05 -7.58
C GLN A 334 22.80 25.27 -6.08
N ASN A 335 23.79 24.61 -5.46
CA ASN A 335 24.04 24.74 -4.02
C ASN A 335 25.54 24.83 -3.68
N LYS A 336 25.85 25.42 -2.51
CA LYS A 336 27.19 25.88 -2.11
C LYS A 336 27.96 24.98 -1.13
N ILE A 337 27.46 23.81 -0.69
CA ILE A 337 28.09 23.04 0.41
C ILE A 337 27.97 21.50 0.22
N GLY A 338 29.11 20.80 0.36
CA GLY A 338 29.36 19.45 0.93
C GLY A 338 28.68 18.18 0.35
N CYS A 339 29.49 17.14 0.04
CA CYS A 339 29.00 15.77 -0.21
C CYS A 339 28.70 15.02 1.11
N VAL A 340 27.56 14.32 1.21
CA VAL A 340 27.20 13.44 2.33
C VAL A 340 27.18 11.99 1.85
N ARG A 341 27.76 11.06 2.62
CA ARG A 341 27.77 9.61 2.31
C ARG A 341 26.87 8.89 3.32
N PHE A 342 25.84 8.18 2.84
CA PHE A 342 25.07 7.24 3.65
C PHE A 342 25.72 5.86 3.56
N ILE A 343 26.29 5.38 4.65
CA ILE A 343 26.79 4.00 4.78
C ILE A 343 25.79 3.25 5.65
N ARG A 344 25.09 2.27 5.08
CA ARG A 344 24.27 1.32 5.84
C ARG A 344 25.12 0.06 6.05
N ASP A 345 25.86 0.01 7.16
CA ASP A 345 26.56 -1.21 7.55
C ASP A 345 25.53 -2.28 7.92
N ARG A 346 25.50 -3.41 7.18
CA ARG A 346 24.87 -4.63 7.68
C ARG A 346 25.73 -5.15 8.84
N VAL A 347 25.47 -4.67 10.05
CA VAL A 347 25.92 -5.36 11.25
C VAL A 347 25.20 -6.70 11.27
N LYS A 348 25.93 -7.80 11.01
CA LYS A 348 25.47 -9.15 11.34
C LYS A 348 25.12 -9.13 12.84
N GLN A 349 23.84 -9.20 13.18
CA GLN A 349 23.48 -9.64 14.52
C GLN A 349 23.86 -11.12 14.61
N SER A 350 24.87 -11.36 15.45
CA SER A 350 25.36 -12.67 15.88
C SER A 350 24.29 -13.49 16.57
#